data_AF-A0A815MBV1-F1
#
_entry.id   AF-A0A815MBV1-F1
#
_cell.length_a   1.000
_cell.length_b   1.000
_cell.length_c   1.000
_cell.angle_alpha   90.00
_cell.angle_beta   90.00
_cell.angle_gamma   90.00
#
_symmetry.space_group_name_H-M   'P 1'
#
loop_
_entity.id
_entity.type
_entity.pdbx_description
1 polymer ?
#
loop_
_entity_poly.entity_id
_entity_poly.type
_entity_poly.pdbx_seq_one_letter_code
_entity_poly.pdbx_strand_id
1 'polypeptide(L)' 'MPTHGGINRAGKVKNQTPKVAPQEKPTQKTGRARRREQYAKRLVQKVVSDDGIRRGPNSNYQLPASS' A
#
# COMPACT_ATOMS: atom_id res chain seq x y z
N MET A 1 20.07 -3.96 -32.84
CA MET A 1 19.20 -2.78 -32.96
C MET A 1 17.90 -3.03 -32.21
N PRO A 2 17.50 -2.21 -31.22
CA PRO A 2 16.17 -2.32 -30.62
C PRO A 2 15.13 -2.11 -31.71
N THR A 3 14.41 -3.16 -32.07
CA THR A 3 13.35 -3.09 -33.07
C THR A 3 12.24 -2.16 -32.56
N HIS A 4 11.81 -1.18 -33.36
CA HIS A 4 10.69 -0.32 -33.03
C HIS A 4 9.45 -1.15 -32.66
N GLY A 5 8.68 -0.66 -31.68
CA GLY A 5 7.47 -1.32 -31.20
C GLY A 5 6.41 -1.34 -32.30
N GLY A 6 6.29 -2.46 -33.02
CA GLY A 6 5.19 -2.70 -33.94
C GLY A 6 3.89 -3.00 -33.18
N ILE A 7 2.77 -2.60 -33.76
CA ILE A 7 1.39 -2.91 -33.29
C ILE A 7 1.18 -4.41 -33.01
N ASN A 8 1.93 -5.27 -33.71
CA ASN A 8 1.92 -6.73 -33.58
C ASN A 8 2.31 -7.26 -32.18
N ARG A 9 2.70 -6.40 -31.24
CA ARG A 9 3.05 -6.77 -29.85
C ARG A 9 1.99 -6.31 -28.83
N ALA A 10 0.73 -6.19 -29.24
CA ALA A 10 -0.37 -5.89 -28.33
C ALA A 10 -0.41 -6.90 -27.17
N GLY A 11 -0.56 -6.42 -25.94
CA GLY A 11 -0.63 -7.27 -24.75
C GLY A 11 0.69 -7.89 -24.27
N LYS A 12 1.84 -7.62 -24.93
CA LYS A 12 3.16 -8.18 -24.56
C LYS A 12 3.44 -8.08 -23.06
N VAL A 13 3.28 -6.90 -22.47
CA VAL A 13 3.64 -6.66 -21.06
C VAL A 13 2.68 -7.38 -20.11
N LYS A 14 1.37 -7.36 -20.39
CA LYS A 14 0.36 -8.04 -19.57
C LYS A 14 0.53 -9.57 -19.57
N ASN A 15 0.99 -10.13 -20.69
CA ASN A 15 1.27 -11.56 -20.82
C ASN A 15 2.62 -11.96 -20.20
N GLN A 16 3.57 -11.02 -20.10
CA GLN A 16 4.88 -11.24 -19.47
C GLN A 16 4.82 -11.19 -17.93
N THR A 17 3.90 -10.40 -17.36
CA THR A 17 3.79 -10.30 -15.89
C THR A 17 3.37 -11.64 -15.28
N PRO A 18 4.10 -12.17 -14.28
CA PRO A 18 3.70 -13.41 -13.61
C PRO A 18 2.34 -13.22 -12.96
N LYS A 19 1.46 -14.21 -13.10
CA LYS A 19 0.12 -14.16 -12.50
C LYS A 19 0.21 -14.44 -11.00
N VAL A 20 0.29 -13.39 -10.20
CA VAL A 20 0.24 -13.48 -8.74
C VAL A 20 -1.21 -13.56 -8.28
N ALA A 21 -1.56 -14.63 -7.56
CA ALA A 21 -2.88 -14.76 -6.95
C ALA A 21 -3.03 -13.78 -5.76
N PRO A 22 -4.24 -13.22 -5.54
CA PRO A 22 -4.47 -12.39 -4.37
C PRO A 22 -4.32 -13.23 -3.09
N GLN A 23 -3.65 -12.67 -2.09
CA GLN A 23 -3.60 -13.30 -0.76
C GLN A 23 -4.99 -13.29 -0.11
N GLU A 24 -5.32 -14.36 0.60
CA GLU A 24 -6.51 -14.42 1.45
C GLU A 24 -6.36 -13.38 2.57
N LYS A 25 -7.27 -12.42 2.61
CA LYS A 25 -7.27 -11.33 3.58
C LYS A 25 -8.54 -11.41 4.44
N PRO A 26 -8.43 -11.21 5.76
CA PRO A 26 -9.61 -11.13 6.60
C PRO A 26 -10.51 -9.99 6.14
N THR A 27 -11.81 -10.16 6.36
CA THR A 27 -12.81 -9.15 6.00
C THR A 27 -12.48 -7.83 6.69
N GLN A 28 -12.34 -6.77 5.91
CA GLN A 28 -12.14 -5.44 6.46
C GLN A 28 -13.42 -4.97 7.15
N LYS A 29 -13.29 -4.29 8.28
CA LYS A 29 -14.44 -3.65 8.93
C LYS A 29 -15.05 -2.60 8.01
N THR A 30 -16.37 -2.52 7.99
CA THR A 30 -17.14 -1.59 7.14
C THR A 30 -17.88 -0.54 7.98
N GLY A 31 -18.34 0.54 7.34
CA GLY A 31 -19.18 1.57 7.95
C GLY A 31 -18.57 2.25 9.19
N ARG A 32 -19.34 2.30 10.28
CA ARG A 32 -18.98 2.98 11.53
C ARG A 32 -17.74 2.40 12.19
N ALA A 33 -17.57 1.08 12.14
CA ALA A 33 -16.42 0.41 12.72
C ALA A 33 -15.11 0.86 12.04
N ARG A 34 -15.11 0.98 10.70
CA ARG A 34 -13.97 1.51 9.94
C ARG A 34 -13.65 2.96 10.28
N ARG A 35 -14.68 3.80 10.43
CA ARG A 35 -14.50 5.22 10.80
C ARG A 35 -13.90 5.36 12.20
N ARG A 36 -14.30 4.52 13.15
CA ARG A 36 -13.70 4.47 14.50
C ARG A 36 -12.21 4.14 14.44
N GLU A 37 -11.83 3.13 13.66
CA GLU A 37 -10.41 2.77 13.49
C GLU A 37 -9.60 3.87 12.80
N GLN A 38 -10.15 4.50 11.77
CA GLN A 38 -9.49 5.61 11.08
C GLN A 38 -9.28 6.82 12.00
N TYR A 39 -10.27 7.16 12.83
CA TYR A 39 -10.15 8.23 13.82
C TYR A 39 -9.05 7.92 14.84
N ALA A 40 -9.08 6.72 15.42
CA ALA A 40 -8.06 6.27 16.37
C ALA A 40 -6.65 6.34 15.79
N LYS A 41 -6.45 5.81 14.57
CA LYS A 41 -5.14 5.78 13.90
C LYS A 41 -4.61 7.15 13.47
N ARG A 42 -5.49 8.09 13.07
CA ARG A 42 -5.05 9.39 12.51
C ARG A 42 -4.92 10.49 13.55
N LEU A 43 -5.82 10.50 14.53
CA LEU A 43 -5.99 11.64 15.43
C LEU A 43 -5.55 11.31 16.86
N VAL A 44 -5.86 10.12 17.37
CA VAL A 44 -5.56 9.72 18.76
C VAL A 44 -4.14 9.16 18.88
N GLN A 45 -3.78 8.18 18.04
CA GLN A 45 -2.46 7.53 18.04
C GLN A 45 -1.51 8.27 17.08
N LYS A 46 -1.18 9.53 17.43
CA LYS A 46 -0.36 10.41 16.59
C LYS A 46 1.10 9.91 16.55
N VAL A 47 1.51 9.28 15.46
CA VAL A 47 2.92 8.98 15.20
C VAL A 47 3.59 10.25 14.67
N VAL A 48 4.35 10.91 15.56
CA VAL A 48 5.14 12.09 15.24
C VAL A 48 6.55 11.63 14.93
N SER A 49 7.12 12.20 13.87
CA SER A 49 8.54 12.03 13.52
C SER A 49 9.42 12.66 14.59
N ASP A 50 10.68 12.27 14.68
CA ASP A 50 11.67 12.98 15.52
C ASP A 50 11.76 14.48 15.15
N ASP A 51 11.50 14.81 13.88
CA ASP A 51 11.44 16.19 13.34
C ASP A 51 10.14 16.96 13.67
N GLY A 52 9.24 16.42 14.51
CA GLY A 52 7.98 17.07 14.91
C GLY A 52 6.86 17.04 13.86
N ILE A 53 7.14 16.60 12.63
CA ILE A 53 6.17 16.51 11.53
C ILE A 53 5.30 15.24 11.68
N ARG A 54 3.99 15.34 11.41
CA ARG A 54 3.08 14.18 11.39
C ARG A 54 3.46 13.24 10.24
N ARG A 55 3.77 11.97 10.54
CA ARG A 55 4.06 10.97 9.51
C ARG A 55 2.78 10.66 8.70
N GLY A 56 2.97 10.41 7.40
CA GLY A 56 1.89 10.07 6.49
C GLY A 56 1.32 8.66 6.78
N PRO A 57 0.04 8.41 6.48
CA PRO A 57 -0.63 7.15 6.85
C PRO A 57 -0.10 5.90 6.13
N ASN A 58 0.72 6.06 5.08
CA ASN A 58 1.36 4.98 4.34
C ASN A 58 2.87 5.25 4.19
N SER A 59 3.50 5.87 5.19
CA SER A 59 4.96 5.88 5.26
C SER A 59 5.41 4.47 5.61
N ASN A 60 6.17 3.80 4.74
CA ASN A 60 6.77 2.48 4.97
C ASN A 60 7.88 2.51 6.04
N TYR A 61 7.69 3.31 7.09
CA TYR A 61 8.61 3.45 8.20
C TYR A 61 8.46 2.22 9.10
N GLN A 62 9.52 1.43 9.21
CA GLN A 62 9.59 0.33 10.16
C GLN A 62 9.91 0.92 11.53
N LEU A 63 8.96 0.85 12.47
CA LEU A 63 9.27 1.11 13.87
C LEU A 63 10.35 0.11 14.30
N PRO A 64 11.44 0.54 14.97
CA PRO A 64 12.43 -0.40 15.47
C PRO A 64 11.73 -1.39 16.38
N ALA A 65 11.89 -2.69 16.11
CA ALA A 65 11.34 -3.74 16.95
C ALA A 65 11.86 -3.52 18.37
N SER A 66 10.96 -3.34 19.34
CA SER A 66 11.31 -3.42 20.75
C SER A 66 11.84 -4.82 20.98
N SER A 67 13.14 -4.91 21.25
CA SER A 67 13.79 -6.09 21.85
C SER A 67 13.02 -6.59 23.05
#